data_AF-A0A9W7EBM9-F1
#
_entry.id   AF-A0A9W7EBM9-F1
#
_cell.length_a   1.000
_cell.length_b   1.000
_cell.length_c   1.000
_cell.angle_alpha   90.00
_cell.angle_beta   90.00
_cell.angle_gamma   90.00
#
_symmetry.space_group_name_H-M   'P 1'
#
loop_
_entity.id
_entity.type
_entity.pdbx_description
1 polymer ?
#
loop_
_entity_poly.entity_id
_entity_poly.type
_entity_poly.pdbx_seq_one_letter_code
_entity_poly.pdbx_strand_id
1 'polypeptide(L)'
;MIKAVSKTCRIKRLLQILLFFNRSYLTLRPLQVLIINNHGLPRLQKYFSPLPPSHTPPTLTRHIFNSIASRPDSFCNYLNLHIEDWGDVKLIYRHYATLYFVFAVDSQESDLGILDLIQVFVESLDKCFCNVCELDLIFHSDKVHYVLDEIVSGGMVLETNISMVLESVREQGKLGKSSLRMGEGKQNDVYRR
;
A
#
# COMPACT_ATOMS: atom_id res chain seq x y z
N MET A 1 -9.00 9.00 -12.66
CA MET A 1 -8.20 9.98 -11.90
C MET A 1 -8.53 9.77 -10.44
N ILE A 2 -7.57 9.28 -9.64
CA ILE A 2 -7.75 9.21 -8.19
C ILE A 2 -7.67 10.66 -7.69
N LYS A 3 -8.76 11.41 -7.83
CA LYS A 3 -8.85 12.73 -7.20
C LYS A 3 -8.93 12.46 -5.70
N ALA A 4 -7.80 12.59 -5.01
CA ALA A 4 -7.83 12.89 -3.59
C ALA A 4 -8.74 14.11 -3.44
N VAL A 5 -9.94 13.91 -2.89
CA VAL A 5 -10.88 14.99 -2.68
C VAL A 5 -10.26 15.91 -1.64
N SER A 6 -9.54 16.90 -2.14
CA SER A 6 -9.10 18.07 -1.41
C SER A 6 -10.38 18.81 -0.98
N LYS A 7 -10.83 18.54 0.24
CA LYS A 7 -11.57 19.50 1.06
C LYS A 7 -11.55 19.08 2.53
N THR A 8 -10.89 19.95 3.30
CA THR A 8 -10.94 20.12 4.77
C THR A 8 -9.98 19.30 5.62
N CYS A 9 -8.74 19.81 5.75
CA CYS A 9 -8.23 20.06 7.09
C CYS A 9 -7.14 21.14 7.07
N ARG A 10 -7.46 22.31 7.66
CA ARG A 10 -6.53 23.37 8.08
C ARG A 10 -5.54 22.90 9.17
N ILE A 11 -5.11 21.63 9.13
CA ILE A 11 -4.20 21.00 10.10
C ILE A 11 -2.79 20.81 9.48
N LYS A 12 -2.57 21.18 8.21
CA LYS A 12 -1.25 21.05 7.57
C LYS A 12 -0.14 21.93 8.19
N ARG A 13 -0.45 22.87 9.10
CA ARG A 13 0.57 23.71 9.78
C ARG A 13 0.80 23.41 11.27
N LEU A 14 -0.08 22.64 11.91
CA LEU A 14 0.07 22.24 13.31
C LEU A 14 0.72 20.86 13.46
N LEU A 15 0.64 19.99 12.45
CA LEU A 15 1.30 18.68 12.48
C LEU A 15 2.83 18.76 12.38
N GLN A 16 3.39 19.82 11.77
CA GLN A 16 4.85 19.98 11.69
C GLN A 16 5.51 20.16 13.07
N ILE A 17 4.75 20.59 14.08
CA ILE A 17 5.23 20.76 15.46
C ILE A 17 5.03 19.48 16.29
N LEU A 18 4.08 18.61 15.93
CA LEU A 18 3.91 17.30 16.59
C LEU A 18 4.85 16.21 16.03
N LEU A 19 5.45 16.43 14.85
CA LEU A 19 6.44 15.53 14.25
C LEU A 19 7.82 15.58 14.96
N PHE A 20 8.05 16.52 15.87
CA PHE A 20 9.32 16.61 16.60
C PHE A 20 9.38 15.69 17.85
N PHE A 21 8.30 14.99 18.18
CA PHE A 21 8.24 14.15 19.37
C PHE A 21 7.25 12.99 19.17
N ASN A 22 7.60 11.91 18.44
CA ASN A 22 7.17 10.56 18.82
C ASN A 22 7.71 9.40 17.97
N ARG A 23 8.11 8.36 18.68
CA ARG A 23 8.54 7.02 18.26
C ARG A 23 7.38 6.16 17.71
N SER A 24 6.26 6.76 17.31
CA SER A 24 4.93 6.09 17.21
C SER A 24 4.60 5.44 15.88
N TYR A 25 5.31 5.74 14.78
CA TYR A 25 5.06 5.07 13.49
C TYR A 25 5.88 3.78 13.32
N LEU A 26 7.04 3.68 13.99
CA LEU A 26 7.90 2.49 13.94
C LEU A 26 7.26 1.24 14.56
N THR A 27 6.21 1.40 15.36
CA THR A 27 5.47 0.29 15.96
C THR A 27 4.29 -0.16 15.11
N LEU A 28 3.91 0.59 14.05
CA LEU A 28 2.78 0.22 13.20
C LEU A 28 3.13 -0.99 12.35
N ARG A 29 2.47 -2.11 12.61
CA ARG A 29 2.70 -3.36 11.88
C ARG A 29 1.48 -3.82 11.08
N PRO A 30 1.40 -3.50 9.79
CA PRO A 30 0.37 -4.08 8.94
C PRO A 30 0.66 -5.55 8.68
N LEU A 31 -0.38 -6.37 8.82
CA LEU A 31 -0.39 -7.80 8.48
C LEU A 31 -0.52 -7.98 6.95
N GLN A 32 -1.34 -7.14 6.33
CA GLN A 32 -1.61 -7.15 4.89
C GLN A 32 -1.92 -5.74 4.38
N VAL A 33 -1.46 -5.42 3.18
CA VAL A 33 -1.89 -4.25 2.40
C VAL A 33 -2.54 -4.71 1.10
N LEU A 34 -3.69 -4.13 0.79
CA LEU A 34 -4.56 -4.58 -0.28
C LEU A 34 -5.20 -3.37 -0.98
N ILE A 35 -5.14 -3.35 -2.31
CA ILE A 35 -5.91 -2.43 -3.15
C ILE A 35 -6.91 -3.27 -3.94
N ILE A 36 -8.20 -2.96 -3.83
CA ILE A 36 -9.28 -3.68 -4.52
C ILE A 36 -10.13 -2.68 -5.30
N ASN A 37 -10.62 -3.04 -6.47
CA ASN A 37 -11.62 -2.23 -7.17
C ASN A 37 -13.05 -2.48 -6.63
N ASN A 38 -14.01 -1.71 -7.15
CA ASN A 38 -15.44 -1.86 -6.82
C ASN A 38 -16.06 -3.21 -7.25
N HIS A 39 -15.32 -4.07 -7.96
CA HIS A 39 -15.76 -5.40 -8.39
C HIS A 39 -15.11 -6.54 -7.58
N GLY A 40 -14.32 -6.23 -6.55
CA GLY A 40 -13.64 -7.23 -5.74
C GLY A 40 -12.36 -7.80 -6.37
N LEU A 41 -11.86 -7.18 -7.45
CA LEU A 41 -10.61 -7.58 -8.10
C LEU A 41 -9.41 -6.88 -7.43
N PRO A 42 -8.42 -7.63 -6.92
CA PRO A 42 -7.22 -7.03 -6.34
C PRO A 42 -6.35 -6.39 -7.43
N ARG A 43 -5.84 -5.19 -7.15
CA ARG A 43 -4.85 -4.44 -7.96
C ARG A 43 -3.46 -4.48 -7.33
N LEU A 44 -3.40 -4.61 -6.01
CA LEU A 44 -2.17 -4.79 -5.24
C LEU A 44 -2.49 -5.68 -4.06
N GLN A 45 -1.65 -6.66 -3.78
CA GLN A 45 -1.82 -7.54 -2.63
C GLN A 45 -0.46 -7.90 -2.07
N LYS A 46 -0.16 -7.44 -0.85
CA LYS A 46 1.08 -7.73 -0.16
C LYS A 46 0.80 -8.21 1.26
N TYR A 47 1.43 -9.32 1.62
CA TYR A 47 1.36 -9.94 2.94
C TYR A 47 2.67 -9.72 3.67
N PHE A 48 2.58 -9.30 4.92
CA PHE A 48 3.72 -9.15 5.83
C PHE A 48 3.74 -10.24 6.90
N SER A 49 2.56 -10.81 7.18
CA SER A 49 2.43 -12.02 8.00
C SER A 49 2.11 -13.24 7.13
N PRO A 50 2.55 -14.45 7.52
CA PRO A 50 2.19 -15.67 6.83
C PRO A 50 0.67 -15.80 6.68
N LEU A 51 0.24 -16.24 5.50
CA LEU A 51 -1.15 -16.56 5.26
C LEU A 51 -1.55 -17.82 6.04
N PRO A 52 -2.77 -17.85 6.61
CA PRO A 52 -3.35 -19.05 7.18
C PRO A 52 -3.42 -20.18 6.13
N PRO A 53 -3.09 -21.43 6.47
CA PRO A 53 -3.28 -22.56 5.54
C PRO A 53 -4.76 -22.81 5.22
N SER A 54 -5.69 -22.36 6.06
CA SER A 54 -7.14 -22.44 5.84
C SER A 54 -7.65 -21.47 4.77
N HIS A 55 -6.89 -20.43 4.44
CA HIS A 55 -7.30 -19.38 3.52
C HIS A 55 -6.39 -19.29 2.30
N THR A 56 -6.97 -19.46 1.12
CA THR A 56 -6.28 -19.07 -0.12
C THR A 56 -6.33 -17.55 -0.30
N PRO A 57 -5.31 -16.93 -0.91
CA PRO A 57 -5.29 -15.48 -1.14
C PRO A 57 -6.58 -14.92 -1.80
N PRO A 58 -7.19 -15.58 -2.81
CA PRO A 58 -8.45 -15.12 -3.41
C PRO A 58 -9.63 -15.17 -2.44
N THR A 59 -9.73 -16.21 -1.61
CA THR A 59 -10.83 -16.35 -0.64
C THR A 59 -10.79 -15.27 0.42
N LEU A 60 -9.59 -14.95 0.93
CA LEU A 60 -9.41 -13.88 1.92
C LEU A 60 -9.72 -12.51 1.32
N THR A 61 -9.19 -12.20 0.13
CA THR A 61 -9.48 -10.94 -0.58
C THR A 61 -10.98 -10.75 -0.79
N ARG A 62 -11.70 -11.79 -1.20
CA ARG A 62 -13.15 -11.74 -1.39
C ARG A 62 -13.91 -11.55 -0.09
N HIS A 63 -13.49 -12.21 0.98
CA HIS A 63 -14.06 -12.03 2.31
C HIS A 63 -13.91 -10.58 2.80
N ILE A 64 -12.70 -10.03 2.71
CA ILE A 64 -12.41 -8.62 3.05
C ILE A 64 -13.27 -7.67 2.22
N PHE A 65 -13.33 -7.88 0.90
CA PHE A 65 -14.12 -7.02 0.01
C PHE A 65 -15.61 -7.03 0.36
N ASN A 66 -16.22 -8.20 0.56
CA ASN A 66 -17.65 -8.30 0.90
C ASN A 66 -17.98 -7.59 2.22
N SER A 67 -17.08 -7.69 3.20
CA SER A 67 -17.23 -7.05 4.50
C SER A 67 -17.10 -5.53 4.45
N ILE A 68 -16.36 -5.00 3.48
CA ILE A 68 -16.23 -3.55 3.25
C ILE A 68 -17.40 -3.03 2.38
N ALA A 69 -17.68 -3.70 1.26
CA ALA A 69 -18.65 -3.26 0.25
C ALA A 69 -20.11 -3.26 0.74
N SER A 70 -20.42 -4.05 1.77
CA SER A 70 -21.76 -4.09 2.38
C SER A 70 -22.03 -2.91 3.32
N ARG A 71 -21.02 -2.10 3.65
CA ARG A 71 -21.16 -1.00 4.61
C ARG A 71 -21.52 0.32 3.92
N PRO A 72 -22.43 1.12 4.50
CA PRO A 72 -22.74 2.42 3.95
C PRO A 72 -21.66 3.46 4.32
N ASP A 73 -21.48 4.45 3.44
CA ASP A 73 -20.43 5.49 3.52
C ASP A 73 -20.48 6.36 4.79
N SER A 74 -21.58 6.31 5.55
CA SER A 74 -21.75 7.02 6.82
C SER A 74 -20.99 6.38 7.99
N PHE A 75 -20.45 5.18 7.82
CA PHE A 75 -19.73 4.47 8.87
C PHE A 75 -18.24 4.84 8.92
N CYS A 76 -17.61 4.53 10.06
CA CYS A 76 -16.18 4.75 10.25
C CYS A 76 -15.32 3.93 9.28
N ASN A 77 -14.13 4.48 8.99
CA ASN A 77 -13.10 3.90 8.10
C ASN A 77 -12.34 2.71 8.70
N TYR A 78 -12.92 2.01 9.70
CA TYR A 78 -12.33 0.80 10.26
C TYR A 78 -13.40 -0.28 10.49
N LEU A 79 -13.00 -1.55 10.39
CA LEU A 79 -13.81 -2.73 10.61
C LEU A 79 -13.00 -3.73 11.44
N ASN A 80 -13.55 -4.22 12.55
CA ASN A 80 -12.97 -5.36 13.23
C ASN A 80 -13.49 -6.64 12.57
N LEU A 81 -12.58 -7.55 12.24
CA LEU A 81 -12.85 -8.82 11.62
C LEU A 81 -12.06 -9.89 12.36
N HIS A 82 -12.72 -11.01 12.67
CA HIS A 82 -12.01 -12.18 13.15
C HIS A 82 -11.57 -13.01 11.94
N ILE A 83 -10.27 -13.22 11.79
CA ILE A 83 -9.69 -14.05 10.73
C ILE A 83 -8.98 -15.21 11.41
N GLU A 84 -9.33 -16.44 11.02
CA GLU A 84 -8.67 -17.64 11.55
C GLU A 84 -7.15 -17.54 11.35
N ASP A 85 -6.38 -17.94 12.36
CA ASP A 85 -4.91 -17.79 12.49
C ASP A 85 -4.33 -16.37 12.60
N TRP A 86 -5.05 -15.33 12.18
CA TRP A 86 -4.65 -13.93 12.45
C TRP A 86 -5.32 -13.34 13.71
N GLY A 87 -6.37 -13.99 14.21
CA GLY A 87 -7.12 -13.56 15.38
C GLY A 87 -7.98 -12.32 15.11
N ASP A 88 -8.05 -11.43 16.10
CA ASP A 88 -8.82 -10.19 16.00
C ASP A 88 -8.04 -9.14 15.19
N VAL A 89 -8.40 -9.04 13.92
CA VAL A 89 -7.78 -8.13 12.96
C VAL A 89 -8.66 -6.89 12.80
N LYS A 90 -8.01 -5.74 12.70
CA LYS A 90 -8.65 -4.48 12.37
C LYS A 90 -8.31 -4.09 10.95
N LEU A 91 -9.34 -3.96 10.11
CA LEU A 91 -9.23 -3.48 8.73
C LEU A 91 -9.47 -1.98 8.72
N ILE A 92 -8.48 -1.22 8.30
CA ILE A 92 -8.58 0.23 8.11
C ILE A 92 -8.55 0.50 6.62
N TYR A 93 -9.54 1.21 6.11
CA TYR A 93 -9.68 1.40 4.68
C TYR A 93 -10.14 2.80 4.29
N ARG A 94 -9.89 3.16 3.04
CA ARG A 94 -10.43 4.38 2.44
C ARG A 94 -10.76 4.15 0.97
N HIS A 95 -11.91 4.70 0.56
CA HIS A 95 -12.35 4.64 -0.82
C HIS A 95 -11.87 5.86 -1.61
N TYR A 96 -11.21 5.60 -2.73
CA TYR A 96 -10.63 6.59 -3.62
C TYR A 96 -11.10 6.30 -5.06
N ALA A 97 -12.06 7.08 -5.53
CA ALA A 97 -12.69 6.92 -6.84
C ALA A 97 -13.30 5.52 -7.08
N THR A 98 -12.56 4.60 -7.70
CA THR A 98 -13.00 3.22 -8.01
C THR A 98 -12.24 2.16 -7.20
N LEU A 99 -11.38 2.58 -6.26
CA LEU A 99 -10.45 1.72 -5.54
C LEU A 99 -10.61 1.85 -4.03
N TYR A 100 -10.62 0.72 -3.34
CA TYR A 100 -10.48 0.61 -1.89
C TYR A 100 -9.02 0.36 -1.54
N PHE A 101 -8.44 1.23 -0.73
CA PHE A 101 -7.14 1.03 -0.11
C PHE A 101 -7.37 0.48 1.29
N VAL A 102 -6.88 -0.73 1.57
CA VAL A 102 -7.18 -1.49 2.78
C VAL A 102 -5.87 -1.94 3.44
N PHE A 103 -5.74 -1.65 4.72
CA PHE A 103 -4.67 -2.11 5.59
C PHE A 103 -5.28 -3.00 6.67
N ALA A 104 -4.83 -4.24 6.74
CA ALA A 104 -5.14 -5.15 7.83
C ALA A 104 -4.06 -5.01 8.90
N VAL A 105 -4.46 -4.69 10.12
CA VAL A 105 -3.56 -4.43 11.25
C VAL A 105 -4.07 -5.15 12.50
N ASP A 106 -3.21 -5.28 13.51
CA ASP A 106 -3.64 -5.76 14.83
C ASP A 106 -4.54 -4.71 15.53
N SER A 107 -5.39 -5.19 16.42
CA SER A 107 -6.22 -4.42 17.36
C SER A 107 -5.45 -3.31 18.10
N GLN A 108 -4.15 -3.53 18.39
CA GLN A 108 -3.30 -2.61 19.15
C GLN A 108 -2.86 -1.38 18.37
N GLU A 109 -3.00 -1.39 17.04
CA GLU A 109 -2.50 -0.31 16.20
C GLU A 109 -3.40 0.91 16.18
N SER A 110 -2.83 2.10 16.03
CA SER A 110 -3.59 3.35 16.00
C SER A 110 -4.32 3.54 14.67
N ASP A 111 -5.65 3.73 14.73
CA ASP A 111 -6.48 3.91 13.54
C ASP A 111 -6.07 5.13 12.71
N LEU A 112 -5.79 6.25 13.39
CA LEU A 112 -5.39 7.49 12.75
C LEU A 112 -4.01 7.39 12.10
N GLY A 113 -3.09 6.64 12.72
CA GLY A 113 -1.74 6.43 12.17
C GLY A 113 -1.77 5.66 10.85
N ILE A 114 -2.62 4.63 10.76
CA ILE A 114 -2.78 3.85 9.53
C ILE A 114 -3.53 4.64 8.46
N LEU A 115 -4.52 5.47 8.83
CA LEU A 115 -5.18 6.37 7.88
C LEU A 115 -4.23 7.42 7.29
N ASP A 116 -3.27 7.90 8.09
CA ASP A 116 -2.22 8.80 7.60
C ASP A 116 -1.25 8.05 6.67
N LEU A 117 -0.89 6.82 7.00
CA LEU A 117 -0.06 5.95 6.14
C LEU A 117 -0.72 5.66 4.79
N ILE A 118 -2.03 5.39 4.76
CA ILE A 118 -2.80 5.26 3.52
C ILE A 118 -2.72 6.55 2.69
N GLN A 119 -2.81 7.72 3.33
CA GLN A 119 -2.70 9.01 2.64
C GLN A 119 -1.30 9.21 2.05
N VAL A 120 -0.24 8.93 2.81
CA VAL A 120 1.15 8.99 2.33
C VAL A 120 1.34 8.07 1.13
N PHE A 121 0.79 6.85 1.18
CA PHE A 121 0.89 5.90 0.08
C PHE A 121 0.18 6.40 -1.18
N VAL A 122 -1.06 6.88 -1.07
CA VAL A 122 -1.82 7.41 -2.21
C VAL A 122 -1.16 8.66 -2.80
N GLU A 123 -0.66 9.58 -1.96
CA GLU A 123 0.06 10.77 -2.44
C GLU A 123 1.39 10.41 -3.11
N SER A 124 2.09 9.38 -2.61
CA SER A 124 3.31 8.87 -3.24
C SER A 124 3.02 8.30 -4.62
N LEU A 125 1.94 7.51 -4.77
CA LEU A 125 1.51 6.99 -6.07
C LEU A 125 1.11 8.11 -7.04
N ASP A 126 0.33 9.10 -6.58
CA ASP A 126 -0.14 10.20 -7.44
C ASP A 126 1.03 11.02 -8.01
N LYS A 127 2.05 11.29 -7.19
CA LYS A 127 3.29 11.95 -7.65
C LYS A 127 4.16 11.06 -8.52
N CYS A 128 4.20 9.75 -8.24
CA CYS A 128 5.04 8.81 -8.99
C CYS A 128 4.52 8.55 -10.42
N PHE A 129 3.21 8.66 -10.64
CA PHE A 129 2.55 8.43 -11.92
C PHE A 129 1.97 9.70 -12.57
N CYS A 130 2.11 10.87 -11.94
CA CYS A 130 1.58 12.15 -12.41
C CYS A 130 0.08 12.08 -12.73
N ASN A 131 -0.76 11.93 -11.69
CA ASN A 131 -2.21 11.66 -11.78
C ASN A 131 -2.56 10.19 -12.01
N VAL A 132 -2.22 9.38 -11.02
CA VAL A 132 -2.45 7.93 -11.02
C VAL A 132 -3.92 7.57 -11.33
N CYS A 133 -4.08 6.53 -12.14
CA CYS A 133 -5.36 5.87 -12.39
C CYS A 133 -5.28 4.37 -12.10
N GLU A 134 -6.44 3.71 -12.02
CA GLU A 134 -6.50 2.26 -11.78
C GLU A 134 -5.70 1.45 -12.81
N LEU A 135 -5.69 1.92 -14.05
CA LEU A 135 -5.00 1.26 -15.15
C LEU A 135 -3.48 1.28 -14.97
N ASP A 136 -2.92 2.35 -14.38
CA ASP A 136 -1.49 2.43 -14.05
C ASP A 136 -1.10 1.38 -13.00
N LEU A 137 -1.97 1.13 -12.02
CA LEU A 137 -1.73 0.10 -11.00
C LEU A 137 -1.72 -1.31 -11.59
N ILE A 138 -2.49 -1.54 -12.66
CA ILE A 138 -2.56 -2.82 -13.37
C ILE A 138 -1.32 -3.01 -14.25
N PHE A 139 -0.95 -2.00 -15.04
CA PHE A 139 0.17 -2.12 -15.99
C PHE A 139 1.54 -1.99 -15.34
N HIS A 140 1.64 -1.30 -14.21
CA HIS A 140 2.90 -1.04 -13.50
C HIS A 140 2.86 -1.57 -12.07
N SER A 141 2.31 -2.76 -11.86
CA SER A 141 2.21 -3.41 -10.54
C SER A 141 3.55 -3.47 -9.81
N ASP A 142 4.64 -3.78 -10.53
CA ASP A 142 5.99 -3.85 -9.96
C ASP A 142 6.40 -2.53 -9.32
N LYS A 143 6.13 -1.41 -10.00
CA LYS A 143 6.45 -0.07 -9.51
C LYS A 143 5.58 0.31 -8.31
N VAL A 144 4.31 -0.12 -8.28
CA VAL A 144 3.44 0.08 -7.11
C VAL A 144 3.97 -0.71 -5.91
N HIS A 145 4.43 -1.95 -6.12
CA HIS A 145 5.10 -2.73 -5.09
C HIS A 145 6.38 -2.03 -4.59
N TYR A 146 7.23 -1.49 -5.46
CA TYR A 146 8.41 -0.73 -5.02
C TYR A 146 8.04 0.49 -4.19
N VAL A 147 7.02 1.25 -4.58
CA VAL A 147 6.54 2.39 -3.79
C VAL A 147 6.04 1.94 -2.42
N LEU A 148 5.30 0.82 -2.36
CA LEU A 148 4.85 0.25 -1.08
C LEU A 148 6.04 -0.17 -0.22
N ASP A 149 7.07 -0.78 -0.82
CA ASP A 149 8.21 -1.36 -0.10
C ASP A 149 9.11 -0.31 0.54
N GLU A 150 9.20 0.89 -0.06
CA GLU A 150 9.87 2.05 0.55
C GLU A 150 9.09 2.61 1.75
N ILE A 151 7.76 2.46 1.77
CA ILE A 151 6.92 2.97 2.86
C ILE A 151 6.81 1.92 3.97
N VAL A 152 6.58 0.67 3.61
CA VAL A 152 6.38 -0.46 4.53
C VAL A 152 7.16 -1.67 4.03
N SER A 153 8.08 -2.16 4.86
CA SER A 153 8.79 -3.40 4.58
C SER A 153 8.87 -4.28 5.82
N GLY A 154 8.72 -5.59 5.64
CA GLY A 154 8.71 -6.56 6.74
C GLY A 154 7.63 -6.30 7.79
N GLY A 155 6.55 -5.61 7.42
CA GLY A 155 5.49 -5.20 8.34
C GLY A 155 5.92 -4.08 9.28
N MET A 156 6.90 -3.25 8.91
CA MET A 156 7.27 -2.05 9.65
C MET A 156 7.24 -0.84 8.72
N VAL A 157 6.82 0.31 9.23
CA VAL A 157 6.89 1.57 8.50
C VAL A 157 8.34 2.04 8.45
N LEU A 158 8.85 2.27 7.24
CA LEU A 158 10.21 2.72 6.99
C LEU A 158 10.26 4.23 6.77
N GLU A 159 9.52 4.71 5.77
CA GLU A 159 9.55 6.11 5.34
C GLU A 159 8.14 6.67 5.20
N THR A 160 7.97 7.90 5.69
CA THR A 160 6.71 8.66 5.57
C THR A 160 6.88 9.92 4.74
N ASN A 161 8.13 10.34 4.51
CA ASN A 161 8.45 11.46 3.67
C ASN A 161 8.36 11.07 2.19
N ILE A 162 7.30 11.54 1.55
CA ILE A 162 7.01 11.28 0.13
C ILE A 162 8.20 11.63 -0.79
N SER A 163 8.96 12.69 -0.49
CA SER A 163 10.11 13.07 -1.32
C SER A 163 11.22 12.02 -1.31
N MET A 164 11.51 11.46 -0.13
CA MET A 164 12.50 10.38 0.04
C MET A 164 12.03 9.10 -0.66
N VAL A 165 10.77 8.72 -0.48
CA VAL A 165 10.16 7.56 -1.16
C VAL A 165 10.32 7.67 -2.68
N LEU A 166 10.03 8.83 -3.27
CA LEU A 166 10.14 9.03 -4.71
C LEU A 166 11.60 8.98 -5.22
N GLU A 167 12.54 9.46 -4.41
CA GLU A 167 13.97 9.40 -4.73
C GLU A 167 14.45 7.95 -4.77
N SER A 168 14.19 7.17 -3.71
CA SER A 168 14.55 5.75 -3.63
C SER A 168 13.96 4.93 -4.78
N VAL A 169 12.66 5.11 -5.09
CA VAL A 169 11.99 4.41 -6.20
C VAL A 169 12.64 4.78 -7.54
N ARG A 170 13.05 6.04 -7.72
CA ARG A 170 13.71 6.48 -8.95
C ARG A 170 15.10 5.88 -9.09
N GLU A 171 15.84 5.74 -7.99
CA GLU A 171 17.16 5.11 -7.98
C GLU A 171 17.09 3.62 -8.29
N GLN A 172 16.14 2.90 -7.68
CA GLN A 172 15.88 1.49 -7.98
C GLN A 172 15.49 1.27 -9.44
N GLY A 173 14.67 2.17 -10.01
CA GLY A 173 14.32 2.14 -11.43
C GLY A 173 15.51 2.33 -12.38
N LYS A 174 16.59 3.01 -11.96
CA LYS A 174 17.83 3.13 -12.75
C LYS A 174 18.64 1.83 -12.67
N LEU A 175 18.75 1.26 -11.48
CA LEU A 175 19.49 0.01 -11.24
C LEU A 175 18.89 -1.17 -12.00
N GLY A 176 17.57 -1.32 -12.00
CA GLY A 176 16.90 -2.38 -12.76
C GLY A 176 17.18 -2.32 -14.27
N LYS A 177 17.26 -1.10 -14.84
CA LYS A 177 17.60 -0.90 -16.26
C LYS A 177 19.07 -1.20 -16.57
N SER A 178 19.99 -0.92 -15.65
CA SER A 178 21.40 -1.31 -15.81
C SER A 178 21.62 -2.82 -15.72
N SER A 179 20.85 -3.53 -14.89
CA SER A 179 20.93 -4.99 -14.77
C SER A 179 20.45 -5.71 -16.04
N LEU A 180 19.39 -5.22 -16.67
CA LEU A 180 18.89 -5.74 -17.96
C LEU A 180 19.89 -5.55 -19.10
N ARG A 181 20.58 -4.39 -19.14
CA ARG A 181 21.63 -4.12 -20.14
C ARG A 181 22.88 -4.97 -19.97
N MET A 182 23.17 -5.47 -18.77
CA MET A 182 24.28 -6.39 -18.50
C MET A 182 23.95 -7.85 -18.88
N GLY A 183 22.66 -8.20 -19.01
CA GLY A 183 22.20 -9.54 -19.40
C GLY A 183 22.26 -9.81 -20.91
N GLU A 184 22.10 -8.79 -21.75
CA GLU A 184 22.13 -8.94 -23.21
C GLU A 184 23.55 -9.08 -23.80
N GLY A 185 24.59 -8.88 -22.99
CA GLY A 185 25.99 -8.96 -23.43
C GLY A 185 26.64 -10.34 -23.40
N LYS A 186 25.95 -11.40 -22.95
CA LYS A 186 26.55 -12.75 -22.78
C LYS A 186 25.97 -13.87 -23.65
N GLN A 187 24.98 -13.60 -24.50
CA GLN A 187 24.36 -14.65 -25.34
C GLN A 187 25.01 -14.82 -26.73
N ASN A 188 25.88 -13.89 -27.17
CA ASN A 188 26.37 -13.88 -28.56
C ASN A 188 27.71 -14.62 -28.82
N ASP A 189 28.39 -15.14 -27.80
CA ASP A 189 29.72 -15.77 -27.97
C ASP A 189 29.70 -17.32 -27.98
N VAL A 190 28.54 -17.96 -27.85
CA VAL A 190 28.46 -19.44 -27.77
C VAL A 190 28.15 -20.10 -29.13
N TYR A 191 27.71 -19.36 -30.15
CA TYR A 191 27.33 -19.94 -31.47
C TYR A 191 28.35 -19.67 -32.60
N ARG A 192 29.62 -19.44 -32.25
CA ARG A 192 30.69 -19.31 -33.23
C ARG A 192 31.93 -20.10 -32.79
N ARG A 193 31.85 -21.43 -32.88
CA ARG A 193 32.98 -22.34 -33.10
C ARG A 193 32.48 -23.70 -33.57
#